data_AF-A0AAV1UUT3-F1
#
_entry.id   AF-A0AAV1UUT3-F1
#
_cell.length_a   1.000
_cell.length_b   1.000
_cell.length_c   1.000
_cell.angle_alpha   90.00
_cell.angle_beta   90.00
_cell.angle_gamma   90.00
#
_symmetry.space_group_name_H-M   'P 1'
#
loop_
_entity.id
_entity.type
_entity.pdbx_description
1 polymer ?
#
loop_
_entity_poly.entity_id
_entity_poly.type
_entity_poly.pdbx_seq_one_letter_code
_entity_poly.pdbx_strand_id
1 'polypeptide(L)'
;MRLNFALPLLAASFFAALDALPPRGNPVLTSLGNAGDQGPRPELSRIDGEERVGGEYVEGAMKLVEGAQNWISSVLSKLLVEGAQNRISSVLSKLLNKKARTWSMLDPATVDNLVAHKDIMQSYNELAREDISELKMVSELTDRHTHQGVASWISALKGLNSEGAKSIAARLQAGQTQQLAENAFIRLRLSEGVLNTKKGTSSYSKYKWRFDDPKFAYWKAYVETINQRDPAMTIIETLTHYLDDEHLAHALILASMNPELEVMIAELQTALLRFWVRGNVNPDKVTAWLSIGGERFDSQRKELKDRYTAVFSWRGLDVATQDTLFQHEKVMRSYMMLDDENLEGEHMLAELISRHSDEEVAKALIAVTGVKDERYKNAAKELLELQYAGWDRDRHEHPSDYVFKLLGLNNLSSGPNHVRTAIGEAESLFYNPNFKVWEEYLNRITGGDSEEVIAEMKKTMLRVHGKGVLDWLLDAAIEGGGSMGEFAAKLRAAQVEQ
;
A
#
# COMPACT_ATOMS: atom_id res chain seq x y z
N MET A 1 -27.95 8.97 2.31
CA MET A 1 -28.16 7.60 1.84
C MET A 1 -26.82 6.87 1.94
N ARG A 2 -26.52 6.28 3.11
CA ARG A 2 -25.29 5.51 3.31
C ARG A 2 -25.64 4.05 3.00
N LEU A 3 -25.01 3.45 1.99
CA LEU A 3 -25.10 2.01 1.83
C LEU A 3 -24.24 1.38 2.93
N ASN A 4 -24.90 0.64 3.81
CA ASN A 4 -24.24 -0.18 4.82
C ASN A 4 -23.29 -1.14 4.11
N PHE A 5 -21.99 -0.98 4.33
CA PHE A 5 -21.08 -2.10 4.12
C PHE A 5 -21.51 -3.21 5.07
N ALA A 6 -21.68 -4.41 4.53
CA ALA A 6 -22.23 -5.51 5.30
C ALA A 6 -21.31 -5.86 6.47
N LEU A 7 -21.92 -5.98 7.65
CA LEU A 7 -21.35 -6.45 8.91
C LEU A 7 -20.13 -7.37 8.76
N PRO A 8 -19.09 -7.21 9.58
CA PRO A 8 -17.97 -8.16 9.67
C PRO A 8 -18.37 -9.48 10.38
N LEU A 9 -19.64 -9.90 10.27
CA LEU A 9 -20.23 -11.11 10.86
C LEU A 9 -19.63 -12.43 10.35
N LEU A 10 -18.72 -12.34 9.37
CA LEU A 10 -17.68 -13.33 9.16
C LEU A 10 -16.34 -12.59 9.27
N ALA A 11 -15.50 -12.97 10.24
CA ALA A 11 -14.05 -12.71 10.21
C ALA A 11 -13.38 -13.58 9.12
N ALA A 12 -14.04 -13.60 7.95
CA ALA A 12 -14.12 -14.59 6.90
C ALA A 12 -14.09 -16.06 7.41
N SER A 13 -15.06 -16.90 7.03
CA SER A 13 -15.19 -18.33 7.42
C SER A 13 -13.95 -19.23 7.24
N PHE A 14 -12.82 -18.72 6.77
CA PHE A 14 -12.38 -18.72 5.37
C PHE A 14 -10.85 -18.77 5.27
N PHE A 15 -10.14 -18.83 6.41
CA PHE A 15 -9.15 -19.91 6.56
C PHE A 15 -9.78 -21.32 6.36
N ALA A 16 -11.11 -21.46 6.19
CA ALA A 16 -11.72 -22.66 5.60
C ALA A 16 -11.28 -22.94 4.15
N ALA A 17 -10.62 -21.99 3.47
CA ALA A 17 -9.92 -22.20 2.22
C ALA A 17 -8.72 -21.22 2.07
N LEU A 18 -7.44 -21.60 2.13
CA LEU A 18 -6.80 -22.90 2.48
C LEU A 18 -7.36 -24.13 1.77
N ASP A 19 -7.90 -23.91 0.56
CA ASP A 19 -7.22 -24.30 -0.67
C ASP A 19 -6.51 -25.65 -0.62
N ALA A 20 -7.26 -26.65 -0.16
CA ALA A 20 -7.99 -27.49 -1.11
C ALA A 20 -7.24 -27.80 -2.43
N LEU A 21 -6.04 -28.34 -2.24
CA LEU A 21 -5.33 -29.33 -3.07
C LEU A 21 -4.28 -28.77 -4.05
N PRO A 22 -3.14 -29.49 -4.21
CA PRO A 22 -2.09 -29.12 -5.16
C PRO A 22 -2.58 -29.23 -6.62
N PRO A 23 -1.98 -28.46 -7.55
CA PRO A 23 -2.23 -28.64 -8.97
C PRO A 23 -1.85 -30.05 -9.40
N ARG A 24 -2.71 -30.69 -10.21
CA ARG A 24 -2.55 -32.09 -10.62
C ARG A 24 -1.29 -32.31 -11.47
N GLY A 25 -0.34 -33.06 -10.94
CA GLY A 25 0.58 -33.92 -11.71
C GLY A 25 0.18 -35.38 -11.49
N ASN A 26 -0.32 -36.05 -12.53
CA ASN A 26 -0.84 -37.43 -12.50
C ASN A 26 0.22 -38.41 -13.10
N PRO A 27 0.00 -39.73 -13.12
CA PRO A 27 0.29 -40.67 -12.03
C PRO A 27 1.29 -41.79 -12.43
N VAL A 28 1.86 -42.52 -11.46
CA VAL A 28 2.32 -43.91 -11.68
C VAL A 28 1.93 -44.81 -10.50
N LEU A 29 1.46 -46.02 -10.82
CA LEU A 29 1.00 -47.08 -9.90
C LEU A 29 2.14 -48.03 -9.47
N THR A 30 1.79 -48.98 -8.59
CA THR A 30 2.50 -50.22 -8.16
C THR A 30 3.34 -50.12 -6.88
N SER A 31 3.39 -51.14 -6.00
CA SER A 31 2.44 -52.25 -5.74
C SER A 31 2.68 -52.87 -4.35
N LEU A 32 1.69 -53.66 -3.89
CA LEU A 32 1.70 -54.54 -2.71
C LEU A 32 3.03 -55.29 -2.40
N GLY A 33 3.32 -55.49 -1.11
CA GLY A 33 4.31 -56.43 -0.58
C GLY A 33 4.09 -56.68 0.93
N ASN A 34 4.16 -57.94 1.39
CA ASN A 34 3.60 -58.39 2.67
C ASN A 34 4.65 -58.73 3.75
N ALA A 35 4.25 -58.55 5.02
CA ALA A 35 4.53 -59.30 6.27
C ALA A 35 5.86 -60.09 6.50
N GLY A 36 6.40 -60.03 7.74
CA GLY A 36 7.39 -61.01 8.22
C GLY A 36 8.13 -60.76 9.55
N ASP A 37 7.45 -61.03 10.68
CA ASP A 37 7.91 -61.80 11.86
C ASP A 37 9.16 -61.48 12.76
N GLN A 38 8.93 -61.65 14.08
CA GLN A 38 9.81 -61.96 15.25
C GLN A 38 11.06 -61.12 15.65
N GLY A 39 11.27 -60.97 16.97
CA GLY A 39 12.51 -60.48 17.62
C GLY A 39 13.53 -61.61 17.94
N PRO A 40 14.54 -61.45 18.84
CA PRO A 40 14.52 -60.58 20.04
C PRO A 40 15.79 -59.68 20.29
N ARG A 41 15.73 -58.85 21.34
CA ARG A 41 16.87 -58.14 22.00
C ARG A 41 17.76 -59.13 22.80
N PRO A 42 19.01 -58.80 23.25
CA PRO A 42 19.54 -57.46 23.59
C PRO A 42 21.03 -57.14 23.27
N GLU A 43 21.42 -55.85 23.28
CA GLU A 43 22.42 -55.22 24.19
C GLU A 43 22.79 -53.79 23.72
N LEU A 44 23.41 -53.01 24.61
CA LEU A 44 23.67 -51.57 24.43
C LEU A 44 25.09 -51.28 23.92
N SER A 45 25.23 -50.47 22.87
CA SER A 45 25.95 -49.18 22.99
C SER A 45 26.00 -48.31 21.71
N ARG A 46 25.82 -47.01 21.95
CA ARG A 46 26.41 -45.83 21.27
C ARG A 46 25.81 -45.23 19.97
N ILE A 47 25.48 -43.94 20.13
CA ILE A 47 25.37 -42.78 19.19
C ILE A 47 24.13 -42.65 18.28
N ASP A 48 23.71 -41.38 18.17
CA ASP A 48 22.82 -40.72 17.19
C ASP A 48 21.30 -40.91 17.28
N GLY A 49 20.57 -39.86 16.86
CA GLY A 49 19.12 -39.87 16.65
C GLY A 49 18.36 -38.73 17.34
N GLU A 50 17.82 -37.82 16.54
CA GLU A 50 16.85 -36.78 16.93
C GLU A 50 15.47 -37.35 17.31
N GLU A 51 14.50 -36.45 17.47
CA GLU A 51 13.06 -36.71 17.35
C GLU A 51 12.35 -37.31 18.59
N ARG A 52 12.09 -36.45 19.59
CA ARG A 52 11.04 -36.73 20.60
C ARG A 52 10.30 -35.51 21.18
N VAL A 53 10.25 -34.39 20.45
CA VAL A 53 9.59 -33.15 20.92
C VAL A 53 8.17 -32.97 20.36
N GLY A 54 7.85 -33.53 19.19
CA GLY A 54 6.55 -33.29 18.53
C GLY A 54 5.30 -33.88 19.21
N GLY A 55 5.44 -34.81 20.16
CA GLY A 55 4.31 -35.53 20.77
C GLY A 55 3.45 -34.68 21.71
N GLU A 56 4.07 -33.96 22.65
CA GLU A 56 3.36 -33.20 23.69
C GLU A 56 2.64 -31.96 23.13
N TYR A 57 3.16 -31.38 22.04
CA TYR A 57 2.61 -30.20 21.38
C TYR A 57 1.27 -30.51 20.70
N VAL A 58 1.19 -31.66 20.03
CA VAL A 58 -0.07 -32.16 19.45
C VAL A 58 -1.09 -32.43 20.56
N GLU A 59 -0.67 -33.01 21.68
CA GLU A 59 -1.59 -33.31 22.80
C GLU A 59 -2.09 -32.04 23.52
N GLY A 60 -1.25 -31.00 23.65
CA GLY A 60 -1.67 -29.68 24.12
C GLY A 60 -2.71 -29.01 23.20
N ALA A 61 -2.51 -29.10 21.88
CA ALA A 61 -3.48 -28.63 20.90
C ALA A 61 -4.79 -29.45 20.93
N MET A 62 -4.73 -30.77 21.09
CA MET A 62 -5.92 -31.61 21.25
C MET A 62 -6.72 -31.25 22.51
N LYS A 63 -6.06 -31.07 23.66
CA LYS A 63 -6.73 -30.68 24.92
C LYS A 63 -7.45 -29.32 24.83
N LEU A 64 -6.94 -28.38 24.03
CA LEU A 64 -7.62 -27.11 23.75
C LEU A 64 -8.85 -27.30 22.84
N VAL A 65 -8.81 -28.22 21.87
CA VAL A 65 -9.96 -28.58 21.03
C VAL A 65 -11.02 -29.33 21.84
N GLU A 66 -10.64 -30.25 22.72
CA GLU A 66 -11.54 -30.94 23.65
C GLU A 66 -12.19 -29.96 24.63
N GLY A 67 -11.44 -28.99 25.17
CA GLY A 67 -11.99 -27.93 26.02
C GLY A 67 -13.07 -27.12 25.30
N ALA A 68 -12.84 -26.77 24.03
CA ALA A 68 -13.83 -26.08 23.19
C ALA A 68 -15.04 -26.98 22.86
N GLN A 69 -14.84 -28.27 22.57
CA GLN A 69 -15.92 -29.24 22.37
C GLN A 69 -16.79 -29.38 23.62
N ASN A 70 -16.20 -29.50 24.79
CA ASN A 70 -16.91 -29.65 26.07
C ASN A 70 -17.73 -28.42 26.43
N TRP A 71 -17.20 -27.21 26.18
CA TRP A 71 -17.96 -25.96 26.36
C TRP A 71 -19.14 -25.85 25.38
N ILE A 72 -18.93 -26.14 24.09
CA ILE A 72 -20.00 -26.11 23.07
C ILE A 72 -21.07 -27.17 23.37
N SER A 73 -20.67 -28.38 23.78
CA SER A 73 -21.59 -29.46 24.17
C SER A 73 -22.43 -29.09 25.41
N SER A 74 -21.81 -28.46 26.41
CA SER A 74 -22.49 -27.90 27.58
C SER A 74 -23.55 -26.86 27.20
N VAL A 75 -23.26 -25.97 26.24
CA VAL A 75 -24.23 -24.97 25.76
C VAL A 75 -25.36 -25.61 24.94
N LEU A 76 -25.05 -26.54 24.03
CA LEU A 76 -26.04 -27.23 23.19
C LEU A 76 -26.95 -28.19 23.98
N SER A 77 -26.46 -28.79 25.07
CA SER A 77 -27.26 -29.62 25.97
C SER A 77 -28.42 -28.87 26.65
N LYS A 78 -28.33 -27.53 26.73
CA LYS A 78 -29.33 -26.65 27.37
C LYS A 78 -30.37 -26.09 26.40
N LEU A 79 -30.26 -26.34 25.08
CA LEU A 79 -30.98 -25.61 24.03
C LEU A 79 -31.74 -26.51 23.01
N LEU A 80 -32.49 -27.50 23.53
CA LEU A 80 -33.60 -28.25 22.88
C LEU A 80 -33.29 -29.58 22.13
N VAL A 81 -34.21 -30.53 22.40
CA VAL A 81 -34.65 -31.75 21.66
C VAL A 81 -33.63 -32.55 20.84
N GLU A 82 -33.50 -33.83 21.21
CA GLU A 82 -32.55 -34.86 20.72
C GLU A 82 -32.43 -34.97 19.19
N GLY A 83 -33.52 -34.75 18.43
CA GLY A 83 -33.52 -34.81 16.97
C GLY A 83 -32.64 -33.75 16.28
N ALA A 84 -32.43 -32.59 16.93
CA ALA A 84 -31.56 -31.53 16.41
C ALA A 84 -30.09 -31.79 16.72
N GLN A 85 -29.79 -32.29 17.92
CA GLN A 85 -28.42 -32.54 18.41
C GLN A 85 -27.63 -33.47 17.48
N ASN A 86 -28.21 -34.57 17.03
CA ASN A 86 -27.51 -35.54 16.17
C ASN A 86 -27.12 -34.96 14.80
N ARG A 87 -27.95 -34.10 14.20
CA ARG A 87 -27.64 -33.45 12.92
C ARG A 87 -26.55 -32.38 13.09
N ILE A 88 -26.64 -31.58 14.16
CA ILE A 88 -25.66 -30.53 14.48
C ILE A 88 -24.30 -31.14 14.86
N SER A 89 -24.28 -32.18 15.69
CA SER A 89 -23.05 -32.89 16.10
C SER A 89 -22.33 -33.54 14.92
N SER A 90 -23.05 -34.16 13.98
CA SER A 90 -22.48 -34.71 12.73
C SER A 90 -21.82 -33.61 11.86
N VAL A 91 -22.40 -32.42 11.80
CA VAL A 91 -21.84 -31.30 11.01
C VAL A 91 -20.63 -30.68 11.72
N LEU A 92 -20.72 -30.47 13.03
CA LEU A 92 -19.63 -29.92 13.85
C LEU A 92 -18.42 -30.85 13.91
N SER A 93 -18.61 -32.16 14.13
CA SER A 93 -17.52 -33.14 14.14
C SER A 93 -16.78 -33.20 12.80
N LYS A 94 -17.50 -33.10 11.66
CA LYS A 94 -16.89 -33.00 10.32
C LYS A 94 -16.10 -31.71 10.12
N LEU A 95 -16.62 -30.57 10.59
CA LEU A 95 -15.90 -29.28 10.54
C LEU A 95 -14.66 -29.27 11.44
N LEU A 96 -14.73 -29.88 12.63
CA LEU A 96 -13.62 -29.97 13.57
C LEU A 96 -12.52 -30.93 13.09
N ASN A 97 -12.87 -32.11 12.55
CA ASN A 97 -11.89 -33.01 11.92
C ASN A 97 -11.22 -32.37 10.70
N LYS A 98 -11.95 -31.54 9.94
CA LYS A 98 -11.37 -30.78 8.83
C LYS A 98 -10.37 -29.72 9.34
N LYS A 99 -10.68 -29.03 10.45
CA LYS A 99 -9.75 -28.09 11.12
C LYS A 99 -8.54 -28.77 11.74
N ALA A 100 -8.69 -29.94 12.37
CA ALA A 100 -7.56 -30.67 12.96
C ALA A 100 -6.47 -31.00 11.92
N ARG A 101 -6.88 -31.33 10.69
CA ARG A 101 -5.96 -31.60 9.55
C ARG A 101 -5.32 -30.35 8.94
N THR A 102 -5.87 -29.14 9.15
CA THR A 102 -5.27 -27.91 8.59
C THR A 102 -4.13 -27.34 9.44
N TRP A 103 -4.07 -27.66 10.74
CA TRP A 103 -2.97 -27.21 11.60
C TRP A 103 -1.68 -28.00 11.36
N SER A 104 -1.75 -29.27 10.99
CA SER A 104 -0.60 -30.12 10.65
C SER A 104 0.05 -29.81 9.28
N MET A 105 -0.37 -28.74 8.60
CA MET A 105 0.20 -28.25 7.33
C MET A 105 0.92 -26.90 7.47
N LEU A 106 0.78 -26.24 8.62
CA LEU A 106 1.59 -25.07 8.97
C LEU A 106 2.92 -25.57 9.55
N ASP A 107 4.00 -24.83 9.32
CA ASP A 107 5.26 -25.13 10.01
C ASP A 107 5.11 -24.90 11.53
N PRO A 108 5.86 -25.63 12.38
CA PRO A 108 5.73 -25.51 13.83
C PRO A 108 5.94 -24.09 14.36
N ALA A 109 6.85 -23.31 13.77
CA ALA A 109 7.12 -21.94 14.22
C ALA A 109 5.94 -21.00 13.93
N THR A 110 5.25 -21.16 12.80
CA THR A 110 3.98 -20.45 12.52
C THR A 110 2.88 -20.85 13.51
N VAL A 111 2.79 -22.13 13.90
CA VAL A 111 1.82 -22.59 14.91
C VAL A 111 2.13 -21.99 16.28
N ASP A 112 3.38 -22.07 16.74
CA ASP A 112 3.81 -21.50 18.02
C ASP A 112 3.58 -19.99 18.07
N ASN A 113 3.90 -19.27 16.99
CA ASN A 113 3.63 -17.83 16.87
C ASN A 113 2.13 -17.50 16.94
N LEU A 114 1.24 -18.32 16.36
CA LEU A 114 -0.21 -18.10 16.46
C LEU A 114 -0.75 -18.43 17.86
N VAL A 115 -0.22 -19.46 18.52
CA VAL A 115 -0.55 -19.81 19.91
C VAL A 115 -0.12 -18.70 20.87
N ALA A 116 1.07 -18.12 20.68
CA ALA A 116 1.59 -17.03 21.50
C ALA A 116 0.71 -15.75 21.50
N HIS A 117 -0.08 -15.53 20.44
CA HIS A 117 -0.96 -14.36 20.31
C HIS A 117 -2.47 -14.71 20.42
N LYS A 118 -2.80 -15.90 20.97
CA LYS A 118 -4.16 -16.42 21.07
C LYS A 118 -5.15 -15.44 21.70
N ASP A 119 -4.78 -14.76 22.78
CA ASP A 119 -5.70 -13.90 23.54
C ASP A 119 -5.97 -12.57 22.81
N ILE A 120 -4.99 -12.08 22.04
CA ILE A 120 -5.14 -10.95 21.12
C ILE A 120 -6.07 -11.32 19.97
N MET A 121 -5.86 -12.50 19.37
CA MET A 121 -6.73 -13.05 18.33
C MET A 121 -8.17 -13.26 18.84
N GLN A 122 -8.37 -13.67 20.10
CA GLN A 122 -9.70 -13.76 20.70
C GLN A 122 -10.36 -12.38 20.82
N SER A 123 -9.64 -11.39 21.36
CA SER A 123 -10.15 -10.02 21.50
C SER A 123 -10.49 -9.40 20.14
N TYR A 124 -9.68 -9.63 19.12
CA TYR A 124 -9.99 -9.22 17.75
C TYR A 124 -11.26 -9.90 17.23
N ASN A 125 -11.46 -11.20 17.45
CA ASN A 125 -12.65 -11.92 17.00
C ASN A 125 -13.95 -11.53 17.73
N GLU A 126 -13.86 -10.84 18.88
CA GLU A 126 -14.98 -10.19 19.53
C GLU A 126 -15.27 -8.84 18.88
N LEU A 127 -14.26 -7.95 18.87
CA LEU A 127 -14.35 -6.59 18.33
C LEU A 127 -14.69 -6.56 16.85
N ALA A 128 -14.18 -7.50 16.05
CA ALA A 128 -14.45 -7.65 14.62
C ALA A 128 -15.86 -8.18 14.32
N ARG A 129 -16.78 -8.24 15.30
CA ARG A 129 -18.22 -8.37 15.07
C ARG A 129 -18.93 -7.02 15.12
N GLU A 130 -18.28 -6.01 15.69
CA GLU A 130 -18.74 -4.64 15.74
C GLU A 130 -18.32 -3.90 14.46
N ASP A 131 -19.18 -3.02 13.95
CA ASP A 131 -18.87 -2.15 12.82
C ASP A 131 -18.05 -0.95 13.31
N ILE A 132 -16.75 -1.18 13.54
CA ILE A 132 -15.81 -0.21 14.11
C ILE A 132 -14.61 0.04 13.18
N SER A 133 -14.09 1.27 13.22
CA SER A 133 -12.92 1.67 12.43
C SER A 133 -11.63 0.98 12.89
N GLU A 134 -10.65 0.93 12.01
CA GLU A 134 -9.31 0.38 12.24
C GLU A 134 -8.62 1.04 13.45
N LEU A 135 -8.75 2.36 13.59
CA LEU A 135 -8.26 3.09 14.76
C LEU A 135 -8.92 2.60 16.05
N LYS A 136 -10.26 2.48 16.07
CA LYS A 136 -10.99 2.02 17.27
C LYS A 136 -10.65 0.57 17.58
N MET A 137 -10.56 -0.29 16.57
CA MET A 137 -10.12 -1.68 16.68
C MET A 137 -8.76 -1.78 17.38
N VAL A 138 -7.77 -0.99 16.94
CA VAL A 138 -6.43 -1.03 17.53
C VAL A 138 -6.41 -0.37 18.92
N SER A 139 -7.22 0.66 19.18
CA SER A 139 -7.37 1.20 20.53
C SER A 139 -7.88 0.14 21.50
N GLU A 140 -9.03 -0.46 21.21
CA GLU A 140 -9.66 -1.48 22.06
C GLU A 140 -8.77 -2.73 22.24
N LEU A 141 -7.99 -3.10 21.21
CA LEU A 141 -6.97 -4.15 21.34
C LEU A 141 -5.82 -3.73 22.26
N THR A 142 -5.41 -2.47 22.23
CA THR A 142 -4.31 -1.94 23.05
C THR A 142 -4.73 -1.61 24.49
N ASP A 143 -6.02 -1.34 24.71
CA ASP A 143 -6.60 -1.21 26.05
C ASP A 143 -6.66 -2.58 26.77
N ARG A 144 -6.69 -3.68 26.00
CA ARG A 144 -6.69 -5.07 26.49
C ARG A 144 -5.31 -5.74 26.48
N HIS A 145 -4.41 -5.34 25.59
CA HIS A 145 -3.11 -5.98 25.32
C HIS A 145 -2.00 -4.93 25.13
N THR A 146 -0.74 -5.28 25.33
CA THR A 146 0.36 -4.31 25.14
C THR A 146 0.50 -3.88 23.67
N HIS A 147 0.89 -2.63 23.41
CA HIS A 147 1.23 -2.15 22.06
C HIS A 147 2.22 -3.08 21.34
N GLN A 148 3.19 -3.63 22.08
CA GLN A 148 4.17 -4.60 21.57
C GLN A 148 3.53 -5.95 21.22
N GLY A 149 2.60 -6.45 22.04
CA GLY A 149 1.85 -7.67 21.74
C GLY A 149 1.00 -7.53 20.47
N VAL A 150 0.30 -6.40 20.31
CA VAL A 150 -0.48 -6.12 19.10
C VAL A 150 0.44 -5.98 17.87
N ALA A 151 1.57 -5.28 17.98
CA ALA A 151 2.56 -5.15 16.90
C ALA A 151 3.20 -6.50 16.50
N SER A 152 3.50 -7.34 17.49
CA SER A 152 4.03 -8.70 17.31
C SER A 152 3.00 -9.59 16.61
N TRP A 153 1.73 -9.50 17.00
CA TRP A 153 0.65 -10.23 16.34
C TRP A 153 0.43 -9.78 14.89
N ILE A 154 0.44 -8.47 14.61
CA ILE A 154 0.40 -7.92 13.24
C ILE A 154 1.56 -8.47 12.40
N SER A 155 2.75 -8.56 12.99
CA SER A 155 3.94 -9.11 12.32
C SER A 155 3.79 -10.61 12.03
N ALA A 156 3.28 -11.38 12.98
CA ALA A 156 2.95 -12.80 12.77
C ALA A 156 1.91 -13.00 11.65
N LEU A 157 0.85 -12.17 11.60
CA LEU A 157 -0.15 -12.22 10.54
C LEU A 157 0.44 -11.93 9.14
N LYS A 158 1.43 -11.04 9.02
CA LYS A 158 2.14 -10.76 7.75
C LYS A 158 2.98 -11.95 7.28
N GLY A 159 3.55 -12.71 8.21
CA GLY A 159 4.32 -13.92 7.93
C GLY A 159 3.46 -15.06 7.35
N LEU A 160 2.14 -15.02 7.52
CA LEU A 160 1.23 -16.02 6.96
C LEU A 160 1.11 -15.85 5.44
N ASN A 161 1.23 -16.97 4.71
CA ASN A 161 0.92 -17.01 3.28
C ASN A 161 -0.61 -17.07 3.04
N SER A 162 -1.34 -16.06 3.51
CA SER A 162 -2.79 -15.93 3.35
C SER A 162 -3.18 -14.48 3.08
N GLU A 163 -3.91 -14.23 2.00
CA GLU A 163 -4.35 -12.89 1.62
C GLU A 163 -5.31 -12.27 2.64
N GLY A 164 -6.15 -13.10 3.27
CA GLY A 164 -7.02 -12.66 4.38
C GLY A 164 -6.20 -12.22 5.60
N ALA A 165 -5.14 -12.96 5.95
CA ALA A 165 -4.24 -12.56 7.05
C ALA A 165 -3.48 -11.28 6.76
N LYS A 166 -2.92 -11.15 5.55
CA LYS A 166 -2.23 -9.94 5.07
C LYS A 166 -3.15 -8.73 5.06
N SER A 167 -4.41 -8.90 4.63
CA SER A 167 -5.44 -7.84 4.68
C SER A 167 -5.76 -7.40 6.11
N ILE A 168 -5.96 -8.34 7.05
CA ILE A 168 -6.18 -8.02 8.47
C ILE A 168 -4.95 -7.30 9.05
N ALA A 169 -3.74 -7.79 8.77
CA ALA A 169 -2.51 -7.17 9.22
C ALA A 169 -2.32 -5.75 8.68
N ALA A 170 -2.67 -5.50 7.42
CA ALA A 170 -2.62 -4.18 6.82
C ALA A 170 -3.62 -3.21 7.45
N ARG A 171 -4.86 -3.66 7.71
CA ARG A 171 -5.89 -2.87 8.42
C ARG A 171 -5.47 -2.52 9.85
N LEU A 172 -4.97 -3.49 10.61
CA LEU A 172 -4.47 -3.28 11.97
C LEU A 172 -3.21 -2.41 11.99
N GLN A 173 -2.32 -2.53 11.00
CA GLN A 173 -1.18 -1.62 10.87
C GLN A 173 -1.64 -0.19 10.59
N ALA A 174 -2.61 0.03 9.69
CA ALA A 174 -3.16 1.35 9.42
C ALA A 174 -3.78 1.97 10.69
N GLY A 175 -4.56 1.19 11.44
CA GLY A 175 -5.10 1.61 12.74
C GLY A 175 -4.02 1.96 13.77
N GLN A 176 -2.93 1.18 13.82
CA GLN A 176 -1.78 1.45 14.70
C GLN A 176 -1.03 2.72 14.31
N THR A 177 -0.75 2.91 13.02
CA THR A 177 -0.16 4.14 12.47
C THR A 177 -1.01 5.36 12.83
N GLN A 178 -2.33 5.29 12.64
CA GLN A 178 -3.24 6.38 12.99
C GLN A 178 -3.27 6.65 14.50
N GLN A 179 -3.29 5.59 15.33
CA GLN A 179 -3.24 5.72 16.79
C GLN A 179 -1.94 6.38 17.27
N LEU A 180 -0.79 6.02 16.67
CA LEU A 180 0.51 6.61 16.97
C LEU A 180 0.59 8.07 16.55
N ALA A 181 0.07 8.42 15.37
CA ALA A 181 -0.01 9.80 14.89
C ALA A 181 -0.87 10.68 15.81
N GLU A 182 -2.05 10.20 16.18
CA GLU A 182 -2.98 10.93 17.05
C GLU A 182 -2.47 11.08 18.49
N ASN A 183 -1.87 10.03 19.06
CA ASN A 183 -1.21 10.11 20.37
C ASN A 183 -0.06 11.12 20.38
N ALA A 184 0.74 11.20 19.32
CA ALA A 184 1.79 12.20 19.19
C ALA A 184 1.22 13.63 19.07
N PHE A 185 0.15 13.81 18.30
CA PHE A 185 -0.56 15.08 18.12
C PHE A 185 -1.09 15.64 19.46
N ILE A 186 -1.71 14.78 20.28
CA ILE A 186 -2.18 15.13 21.63
C ILE A 186 -1.01 15.46 22.55
N ARG A 187 0.05 14.64 22.59
CA ARG A 187 1.24 14.85 23.46
C ARG A 187 1.94 16.18 23.20
N LEU A 188 1.98 16.63 21.95
CA LEU A 188 2.55 17.93 21.57
C LEU A 188 1.62 19.12 21.89
N ARG A 189 0.39 18.84 22.35
CA ARG A 189 -0.69 19.79 22.66
C ARG A 189 -1.19 20.56 21.44
N LEU A 190 -1.12 19.94 20.25
CA LEU A 190 -1.65 20.51 19.01
C LEU A 190 -3.19 20.57 19.03
N SER A 191 -3.84 19.55 19.62
CA SER A 191 -5.30 19.52 19.84
C SER A 191 -5.83 20.71 20.66
N GLU A 192 -5.09 21.16 21.69
CA GLU A 192 -5.45 22.36 22.45
C GLU A 192 -5.34 23.65 21.62
N GLY A 193 -4.38 23.70 20.68
CA GLY A 193 -4.29 24.78 19.70
C GLY A 193 -5.58 24.90 18.90
N VAL A 194 -6.09 23.78 18.37
CA VAL A 194 -7.32 23.71 17.58
C VAL A 194 -8.55 24.15 18.39
N LEU A 195 -8.63 23.76 19.66
CA LEU A 195 -9.73 24.19 20.54
C LEU A 195 -9.70 25.69 20.87
N ASN A 196 -8.52 26.32 20.76
CA ASN A 196 -8.38 27.76 20.98
C ASN A 196 -8.60 28.59 19.70
N THR A 197 -8.34 28.07 18.49
CA THR A 197 -8.69 28.78 17.24
C THR A 197 -10.21 28.90 17.07
N LYS A 198 -10.97 27.86 17.45
CA LYS A 198 -12.45 27.86 17.48
C LYS A 198 -13.08 28.96 18.37
N LYS A 199 -12.30 29.66 19.20
CA LYS A 199 -12.74 30.77 20.07
C LYS A 199 -12.44 32.17 19.50
N GLY A 200 -11.86 32.27 18.31
CA GLY A 200 -11.51 33.55 17.67
C GLY A 200 -12.74 34.41 17.30
N THR A 201 -12.68 35.72 17.57
CA THR A 201 -13.80 36.65 17.37
C THR A 201 -13.93 37.22 15.95
N SER A 202 -12.95 37.03 15.07
CA SER A 202 -13.05 37.44 13.66
C SER A 202 -13.29 36.25 12.74
N SER A 203 -14.11 36.45 11.71
CA SER A 203 -14.53 35.40 10.75
C SER A 203 -13.36 34.67 10.08
N TYR A 204 -12.21 35.34 9.91
CA TYR A 204 -10.99 34.72 9.40
C TYR A 204 -10.10 34.10 10.48
N SER A 205 -10.05 34.70 11.68
CA SER A 205 -9.21 34.19 12.78
C SER A 205 -9.61 32.79 13.25
N LYS A 206 -10.90 32.45 13.19
CA LYS A 206 -11.41 31.12 13.56
C LYS A 206 -10.88 29.97 12.68
N TYR A 207 -10.48 30.28 11.44
CA TYR A 207 -9.92 29.31 10.49
C TYR A 207 -8.38 29.27 10.50
N LYS A 208 -7.69 30.18 11.21
CA LYS A 208 -6.21 30.22 11.20
C LYS A 208 -5.62 29.08 12.05
N TRP A 209 -5.36 27.94 11.44
CA TRP A 209 -4.49 26.92 12.01
C TRP A 209 -3.00 27.24 11.77
N ARG A 210 -2.12 26.82 12.68
CA ARG A 210 -0.68 27.09 12.62
C ARG A 210 0.09 25.90 12.05
N PHE A 211 0.07 25.78 10.73
CA PHE A 211 0.94 24.86 9.98
C PHE A 211 2.43 25.26 10.04
N ASP A 212 2.69 26.52 10.44
CA ASP A 212 3.99 27.13 10.73
C ASP A 212 4.52 26.84 12.16
N ASP A 213 3.77 26.13 13.01
CA ASP A 213 4.22 25.78 14.36
C ASP A 213 5.37 24.74 14.29
N PRO A 214 6.55 24.97 14.92
CA PRO A 214 7.63 23.99 14.95
C PRO A 214 7.22 22.61 15.51
N LYS A 215 6.19 22.56 16.37
CA LYS A 215 5.62 21.29 16.85
C LYS A 215 4.84 20.56 15.77
N PHE A 216 4.16 21.27 14.87
CA PHE A 216 3.48 20.69 13.73
C PHE A 216 4.50 20.09 12.76
N ALA A 217 5.60 20.82 12.47
CA ALA A 217 6.70 20.30 11.66
C ALA A 217 7.33 19.03 12.27
N TYR A 218 7.60 19.02 13.58
CA TYR A 218 8.11 17.84 14.30
C TYR A 218 7.12 16.66 14.24
N TRP A 219 5.82 16.92 14.43
CA TRP A 219 4.78 15.90 14.32
C TRP A 219 4.65 15.34 12.90
N LYS A 220 4.69 16.19 11.86
CA LYS A 220 4.69 15.77 10.45
C LYS A 220 5.86 14.83 10.16
N ALA A 221 7.08 15.21 10.54
CA ALA A 221 8.26 14.37 10.34
C ALA A 221 8.16 13.01 11.08
N TYR A 222 7.53 12.98 12.25
CA TYR A 222 7.21 11.74 12.95
C TYR A 222 6.19 10.88 12.18
N VAL A 223 5.12 11.48 11.63
CA VAL A 223 4.14 10.77 10.79
C VAL A 223 4.79 10.20 9.53
N GLU A 224 5.66 10.96 8.86
CA GLU A 224 6.45 10.51 7.70
C GLU A 224 7.38 9.32 8.04
N THR A 225 7.90 9.29 9.28
CA THR A 225 8.72 8.17 9.77
C THR A 225 7.90 6.90 10.00
N ILE A 226 6.69 7.01 10.57
CA ILE A 226 5.83 5.83 10.87
C ILE A 226 4.92 5.42 9.71
N ASN A 227 4.74 6.28 8.70
CA ASN A 227 3.98 6.01 7.49
C ASN A 227 4.68 6.60 6.26
N GLN A 228 5.65 5.86 5.74
CA GLN A 228 6.35 6.22 4.50
C GLN A 228 5.48 6.05 3.24
N ARG A 229 4.35 5.32 3.32
CA ARG A 229 3.49 5.04 2.16
C ARG A 229 2.51 6.18 1.88
N ASP A 230 1.92 6.77 2.92
CA ASP A 230 0.86 7.77 2.75
C ASP A 230 0.73 8.71 3.97
N PRO A 231 1.78 9.48 4.31
CA PRO A 231 1.78 10.31 5.52
C PRO A 231 0.75 11.44 5.45
N ALA A 232 0.50 11.99 4.25
CA ALA A 232 -0.48 13.05 4.03
C ALA A 232 -1.91 12.59 4.39
N MET A 233 -2.29 11.35 4.06
CA MET A 233 -3.58 10.79 4.47
C MET A 233 -3.70 10.70 6.00
N THR A 234 -2.70 10.14 6.69
CA THR A 234 -2.66 10.05 8.16
C THR A 234 -2.72 11.42 8.82
N ILE A 235 -2.10 12.44 8.23
CA ILE A 235 -2.19 13.83 8.73
C ILE A 235 -3.63 14.34 8.62
N ILE A 236 -4.29 14.18 7.47
CA ILE A 236 -5.67 14.62 7.26
C ILE A 236 -6.67 13.86 8.14
N GLU A 237 -6.56 12.54 8.23
CA GLU A 237 -7.38 11.71 9.12
C GLU A 237 -7.22 12.15 10.58
N THR A 238 -6.00 12.44 11.03
CA THR A 238 -5.78 13.01 12.37
C THR A 238 -6.43 14.39 12.52
N LEU A 239 -6.23 15.30 11.56
CA LEU A 239 -6.74 16.67 11.67
C LEU A 239 -8.28 16.73 11.66
N THR A 240 -8.95 15.86 10.89
CA THR A 240 -10.43 15.77 10.83
C THR A 240 -11.09 15.27 12.12
N HIS A 241 -10.34 14.68 13.04
CA HIS A 241 -10.84 14.37 14.39
C HIS A 241 -10.95 15.61 15.30
N TYR A 242 -10.20 16.70 15.02
CA TYR A 242 -10.15 17.91 15.85
C TYR A 242 -10.75 19.15 15.17
N LEU A 243 -10.55 19.27 13.86
CA LEU A 243 -11.15 20.26 12.96
C LEU A 243 -12.29 19.57 12.20
N ASP A 244 -13.46 20.19 12.09
CA ASP A 244 -14.44 19.75 11.11
C ASP A 244 -13.96 20.10 9.68
N ASP A 245 -14.54 19.44 8.69
CA ASP A 245 -14.16 19.56 7.27
C ASP A 245 -14.14 21.01 6.77
N GLU A 246 -15.09 21.85 7.20
CA GLU A 246 -15.14 23.28 6.83
C GLU A 246 -13.90 23.99 7.38
N HIS A 247 -13.65 23.88 8.69
CA HIS A 247 -12.52 24.56 9.31
C HIS A 247 -11.18 24.08 8.77
N LEU A 248 -11.03 22.77 8.47
CA LEU A 248 -9.81 22.23 7.89
C LEU A 248 -9.58 22.74 6.46
N ALA A 249 -10.63 22.76 5.62
CA ALA A 249 -10.53 23.27 4.25
C ALA A 249 -10.12 24.75 4.21
N HIS A 250 -10.78 25.60 5.01
CA HIS A 250 -10.40 27.02 5.10
C HIS A 250 -9.01 27.22 5.72
N ALA A 251 -8.60 26.37 6.67
CA ALA A 251 -7.25 26.43 7.24
C ALA A 251 -6.17 26.13 6.19
N LEU A 252 -6.36 25.11 5.35
CA LEU A 252 -5.45 24.79 4.24
C LEU A 252 -5.43 25.91 3.18
N ILE A 253 -6.60 26.50 2.85
CA ILE A 253 -6.69 27.63 1.91
C ILE A 253 -5.96 28.88 2.44
N LEU A 254 -6.03 29.14 3.75
CA LEU A 254 -5.26 30.22 4.36
C LEU A 254 -3.75 29.93 4.38
N ALA A 255 -3.36 28.67 4.50
CA ALA A 255 -1.97 28.25 4.55
C ALA A 255 -1.29 28.23 3.17
N SER A 256 -2.03 27.94 2.08
CA SER A 256 -1.48 28.00 0.71
C SER A 256 -1.12 29.42 0.25
N MET A 257 -1.47 30.45 1.03
CA MET A 257 -1.00 31.82 0.83
C MET A 257 0.44 32.06 1.32
N ASN A 258 1.07 31.10 2.03
CA ASN A 258 2.49 31.17 2.36
C ASN A 258 3.31 30.33 1.35
N PRO A 259 4.18 30.94 0.51
CA PRO A 259 5.04 30.21 -0.41
C PRO A 259 5.93 29.16 0.27
N GLU A 260 6.36 29.40 1.52
CA GLU A 260 7.18 28.45 2.29
C GLU A 260 6.44 27.14 2.62
N LEU A 261 5.10 27.14 2.54
CA LEU A 261 4.25 25.98 2.83
C LEU A 261 3.58 25.40 1.57
N GLU A 262 3.79 26.00 0.40
CA GLU A 262 3.03 25.71 -0.83
C GLU A 262 2.98 24.21 -1.17
N VAL A 263 4.13 23.55 -1.23
CA VAL A 263 4.26 22.11 -1.53
C VAL A 263 3.50 21.25 -0.50
N MET A 264 3.76 21.46 0.79
CA MET A 264 3.12 20.71 1.87
C MET A 264 1.59 20.92 1.87
N ILE A 265 1.11 22.13 1.61
CA ILE A 265 -0.32 22.42 1.61
C ILE A 265 -0.99 21.87 0.35
N ALA A 266 -0.33 21.85 -0.80
CA ALA A 266 -0.83 21.18 -1.99
C ALA A 266 -1.00 19.66 -1.76
N GLU A 267 -0.01 19.00 -1.14
CA GLU A 267 -0.10 17.59 -0.73
C GLU A 267 -1.27 17.33 0.23
N LEU A 268 -1.39 18.15 1.28
CA LEU A 268 -2.48 18.02 2.27
C LEU A 268 -3.86 18.32 1.67
N GLN A 269 -3.98 19.27 0.73
CA GLN A 269 -5.22 19.49 -0.01
C GLN A 269 -5.57 18.26 -0.86
N THR A 270 -4.63 17.67 -1.59
CA THR A 270 -4.87 16.45 -2.38
C THR A 270 -5.30 15.28 -1.48
N ALA A 271 -4.69 15.13 -0.30
CA ALA A 271 -5.11 14.15 0.70
C ALA A 271 -6.51 14.45 1.27
N LEU A 272 -6.89 15.71 1.48
CA LEU A 272 -8.25 16.11 1.90
C LEU A 272 -9.30 15.79 0.83
N LEU A 273 -9.01 16.06 -0.44
CA LEU A 273 -9.89 15.71 -1.56
C LEU A 273 -10.11 14.19 -1.61
N ARG A 274 -9.04 13.39 -1.47
CA ARG A 274 -9.12 11.93 -1.43
C ARG A 274 -9.88 11.41 -0.22
N PHE A 275 -9.70 12.01 0.96
CA PHE A 275 -10.48 11.71 2.17
C PHE A 275 -11.97 11.95 1.95
N TRP A 276 -12.36 13.09 1.36
CA TRP A 276 -13.76 13.37 1.03
C TRP A 276 -14.34 12.45 -0.05
N VAL A 277 -13.56 12.08 -1.07
CA VAL A 277 -13.97 11.10 -2.10
C VAL A 277 -14.20 9.72 -1.49
N ARG A 278 -13.27 9.21 -0.67
CA ARG A 278 -13.42 7.95 0.09
C ARG A 278 -14.61 8.01 1.06
N GLY A 279 -14.83 9.16 1.70
CA GLY A 279 -15.98 9.43 2.56
C GLY A 279 -17.32 9.66 1.82
N ASN A 280 -17.30 9.70 0.49
CA ASN A 280 -18.45 10.02 -0.38
C ASN A 280 -19.18 11.31 0.06
N VAL A 281 -18.42 12.37 0.34
CA VAL A 281 -18.97 13.66 0.77
C VAL A 281 -19.65 14.35 -0.42
N ASN A 282 -20.91 14.76 -0.28
CA ASN A 282 -21.64 15.42 -1.36
C ASN A 282 -20.93 16.73 -1.81
N PRO A 283 -20.61 16.92 -3.11
CA PRO A 283 -20.09 18.18 -3.65
C PRO A 283 -20.93 19.42 -3.31
N ASP A 284 -22.25 19.30 -3.13
CA ASP A 284 -23.09 20.42 -2.66
C ASP A 284 -22.69 20.88 -1.25
N LYS A 285 -22.32 19.93 -0.38
CA LYS A 285 -21.90 20.19 0.99
C LYS A 285 -20.51 20.86 1.02
N VAL A 286 -19.58 20.37 0.18
CA VAL A 286 -18.26 21.01 0.00
C VAL A 286 -18.40 22.40 -0.60
N THR A 287 -19.31 22.59 -1.56
CA THR A 287 -19.65 23.89 -2.13
C THR A 287 -20.19 24.85 -1.07
N ALA A 288 -21.09 24.38 -0.19
CA ALA A 288 -21.63 25.18 0.91
C ALA A 288 -20.51 25.61 1.89
N TRP A 289 -19.63 24.69 2.30
CA TRP A 289 -18.47 25.01 3.14
C TRP A 289 -17.55 26.06 2.50
N LEU A 290 -17.24 25.91 1.21
CA LEU A 290 -16.34 26.81 0.47
C LEU A 290 -16.99 28.11 0.00
N SER A 291 -18.31 28.26 0.15
CA SER A 291 -19.02 29.53 -0.05
C SER A 291 -19.06 30.42 1.20
N ILE A 292 -18.64 29.91 2.36
CA ILE A 292 -18.63 30.65 3.62
C ILE A 292 -17.31 31.45 3.73
N GLY A 293 -17.34 32.73 3.38
CA GLY A 293 -16.23 33.65 3.61
C GLY A 293 -16.26 34.89 2.71
N GLY A 294 -15.63 35.99 3.15
CA GLY A 294 -15.53 37.21 2.33
C GLY A 294 -14.51 37.08 1.19
N GLU A 295 -14.60 37.99 0.22
CA GLU A 295 -14.04 37.94 -1.15
C GLU A 295 -12.53 37.63 -1.26
N ARG A 296 -11.73 37.94 -0.23
CA ARG A 296 -10.26 37.88 -0.22
C ARG A 296 -9.63 36.54 -0.68
N PHE A 297 -10.37 35.43 -0.62
CA PHE A 297 -9.89 34.08 -0.97
C PHE A 297 -10.80 33.36 -1.97
N ASP A 298 -11.58 34.10 -2.77
CA ASP A 298 -12.53 33.51 -3.72
C ASP A 298 -11.85 32.61 -4.76
N SER A 299 -10.65 32.97 -5.23
CA SER A 299 -9.91 32.14 -6.20
C SER A 299 -9.50 30.79 -5.63
N GLN A 300 -8.88 30.75 -4.44
CA GLN A 300 -8.46 29.49 -3.81
C GLN A 300 -9.66 28.63 -3.35
N ARG A 301 -10.75 29.25 -2.88
CA ARG A 301 -11.99 28.52 -2.54
C ARG A 301 -12.66 27.94 -3.79
N LYS A 302 -12.71 28.71 -4.87
CA LYS A 302 -13.20 28.22 -6.17
C LYS A 302 -12.31 27.08 -6.69
N GLU A 303 -10.99 27.23 -6.65
CA GLU A 303 -10.05 26.20 -7.06
C GLU A 303 -10.27 24.88 -6.30
N LEU A 304 -10.30 24.90 -4.96
CA LEU A 304 -10.49 23.68 -4.17
C LEU A 304 -11.87 23.04 -4.42
N LYS A 305 -12.92 23.85 -4.65
CA LYS A 305 -14.25 23.39 -5.03
C LYS A 305 -14.24 22.72 -6.42
N ASP A 306 -13.62 23.35 -7.41
CA ASP A 306 -13.57 22.88 -8.79
C ASP A 306 -12.70 21.60 -8.88
N ARG A 307 -11.61 21.54 -8.10
CA ARG A 307 -10.81 20.33 -7.85
C ARG A 307 -11.67 19.20 -7.30
N TYR A 308 -12.40 19.43 -6.20
CA TYR A 308 -13.25 18.40 -5.59
C TYR A 308 -14.35 17.91 -6.53
N THR A 309 -14.99 18.82 -7.25
CA THR A 309 -16.08 18.50 -8.19
C THR A 309 -15.60 17.57 -9.30
N ALA A 310 -14.39 17.78 -9.83
CA ALA A 310 -13.79 16.89 -10.81
C ALA A 310 -13.48 15.49 -10.23
N VAL A 311 -12.73 15.42 -9.13
CA VAL A 311 -12.28 14.13 -8.56
C VAL A 311 -13.40 13.33 -7.89
N PHE A 312 -14.57 13.93 -7.62
CA PHE A 312 -15.72 13.23 -7.05
C PHE A 312 -16.22 12.07 -7.93
N SER A 313 -15.96 12.08 -9.24
CA SER A 313 -16.26 10.95 -10.13
C SER A 313 -15.50 9.67 -9.74
N TRP A 314 -14.28 9.80 -9.19
CA TRP A 314 -13.38 8.69 -8.85
C TRP A 314 -13.88 7.82 -7.68
N ARG A 315 -14.87 8.30 -6.91
CA ARG A 315 -15.45 7.59 -5.76
C ARG A 315 -15.97 6.18 -6.07
N GLY A 316 -16.28 5.89 -7.34
CA GLY A 316 -16.80 4.60 -7.80
C GLY A 316 -15.72 3.60 -8.21
N LEU A 317 -14.45 4.02 -8.29
CA LEU A 317 -13.31 3.21 -8.67
C LEU A 317 -12.79 2.42 -7.45
N ASP A 318 -12.05 1.34 -7.67
CA ASP A 318 -11.41 0.63 -6.56
C ASP A 318 -10.28 1.47 -5.93
N VAL A 319 -9.95 1.18 -4.66
CA VAL A 319 -9.03 2.01 -3.86
C VAL A 319 -7.65 2.13 -4.51
N ALA A 320 -7.13 1.09 -5.16
CA ALA A 320 -5.83 1.15 -5.82
C ALA A 320 -5.86 2.09 -7.04
N THR A 321 -6.91 2.00 -7.86
CA THR A 321 -7.13 2.94 -8.98
C THR A 321 -7.29 4.38 -8.47
N GLN A 322 -8.06 4.60 -7.39
CA GLN A 322 -8.17 5.94 -6.77
C GLN A 322 -6.80 6.47 -6.33
N ASP A 323 -5.99 5.67 -5.63
CA ASP A 323 -4.68 6.09 -5.14
C ASP A 323 -3.73 6.47 -6.28
N THR A 324 -3.68 5.69 -7.37
CA THR A 324 -2.92 6.04 -8.58
C THR A 324 -3.39 7.37 -9.19
N LEU A 325 -4.71 7.58 -9.34
CA LEU A 325 -5.24 8.82 -9.91
C LEU A 325 -4.96 10.03 -9.02
N PHE A 326 -5.00 9.88 -7.69
CA PHE A 326 -4.66 10.95 -6.75
C PHE A 326 -3.16 11.27 -6.67
N GLN A 327 -2.27 10.30 -6.87
CA GLN A 327 -0.83 10.55 -7.02
C GLN A 327 -0.52 11.44 -8.24
N HIS A 328 -1.38 11.41 -9.26
CA HIS A 328 -1.27 12.22 -10.46
C HIS A 328 -2.47 13.18 -10.64
N GLU A 329 -3.05 13.68 -9.53
CA GLU A 329 -4.35 14.39 -9.52
C GLU A 329 -4.47 15.50 -10.57
N LYS A 330 -3.42 16.31 -10.70
CA LYS A 330 -3.36 17.47 -11.60
C LYS A 330 -3.45 17.08 -13.08
N VAL A 331 -2.71 16.04 -13.48
CA VAL A 331 -2.72 15.48 -14.84
C VAL A 331 -4.03 14.77 -15.10
N MET A 332 -4.48 13.91 -14.17
CA MET A 332 -5.68 13.09 -14.34
C MET A 332 -6.98 13.91 -14.37
N ARG A 333 -7.04 15.03 -13.63
CA ARG A 333 -8.14 16.01 -13.78
C ARG A 333 -8.12 16.71 -15.13
N SER A 334 -6.94 16.99 -15.68
CA SER A 334 -6.83 17.61 -17.01
C SER A 334 -7.21 16.63 -18.11
N TYR A 335 -6.82 15.36 -17.99
CA TYR A 335 -7.28 14.28 -18.85
C TYR A 335 -8.82 14.21 -18.85
N MET A 336 -9.46 14.15 -17.69
CA MET A 336 -10.94 14.15 -17.61
C MET A 336 -11.60 15.35 -18.29
N MET A 337 -11.06 16.57 -18.10
CA MET A 337 -11.62 17.77 -18.76
C MET A 337 -11.55 17.69 -20.29
N LEU A 338 -10.54 17.00 -20.83
CA LEU A 338 -10.34 16.81 -22.28
C LEU A 338 -11.10 15.59 -22.82
N ASP A 339 -11.32 14.58 -21.98
CA ASP A 339 -12.15 13.40 -22.28
C ASP A 339 -13.64 13.82 -22.45
N ASP A 340 -14.14 14.71 -21.59
CA ASP A 340 -15.46 15.36 -21.72
C ASP A 340 -15.60 16.19 -23.02
N GLU A 341 -14.50 16.68 -23.59
CA GLU A 341 -14.46 17.38 -24.89
C GLU A 341 -14.42 16.43 -26.10
N ASN A 342 -14.26 15.10 -25.88
CA ASN A 342 -14.17 14.06 -26.90
C ASN A 342 -13.11 14.37 -27.98
N LEU A 343 -11.92 14.80 -27.54
CA LEU A 343 -10.78 15.07 -28.43
C LEU A 343 -10.15 13.77 -28.96
N GLU A 344 -9.63 13.81 -30.18
CA GLU A 344 -8.79 12.72 -30.73
C GLU A 344 -7.47 12.60 -29.95
N GLY A 345 -6.92 11.38 -29.83
CA GLY A 345 -5.77 11.09 -28.99
C GLY A 345 -4.54 11.99 -29.20
N GLU A 346 -4.17 12.33 -30.43
CA GLU A 346 -3.03 13.24 -30.69
C GLU A 346 -3.30 14.67 -30.19
N HIS A 347 -4.53 15.16 -30.36
CA HIS A 347 -4.93 16.49 -29.88
C HIS A 347 -5.06 16.52 -28.34
N MET A 348 -5.61 15.45 -27.75
CA MET A 348 -5.69 15.28 -26.30
C MET A 348 -4.30 15.24 -25.66
N LEU A 349 -3.37 14.48 -26.25
CA LEU A 349 -1.99 14.40 -25.77
C LEU A 349 -1.28 15.76 -25.88
N ALA A 350 -1.42 16.45 -27.02
CA ALA A 350 -0.83 17.78 -27.21
C ALA A 350 -1.34 18.79 -26.16
N GLU A 351 -2.62 18.74 -25.81
CA GLU A 351 -3.22 19.62 -24.79
C GLU A 351 -2.96 19.16 -23.34
N LEU A 352 -2.58 17.89 -23.11
CA LEU A 352 -1.99 17.47 -21.84
C LEU A 352 -0.56 18.01 -21.68
N ILE A 353 0.27 17.92 -22.72
CA ILE A 353 1.66 18.42 -22.72
C ILE A 353 1.72 19.97 -22.77
N SER A 354 0.66 20.65 -23.23
CA SER A 354 0.56 22.12 -23.12
C SER A 354 0.28 22.59 -21.67
N ARG A 355 -0.36 21.74 -20.85
CA ARG A 355 -0.79 22.03 -19.47
C ARG A 355 0.15 21.49 -18.39
N HIS A 356 0.91 20.44 -18.69
CA HIS A 356 1.86 19.77 -17.79
C HIS A 356 3.16 19.45 -18.53
N SER A 357 4.25 19.24 -17.80
CA SER A 357 5.48 18.75 -18.43
C SER A 357 5.27 17.37 -19.05
N ASP A 358 6.00 17.09 -20.13
CA ASP A 358 5.98 15.80 -20.83
C ASP A 358 6.32 14.63 -19.87
N GLU A 359 7.22 14.89 -18.90
CA GLU A 359 7.56 14.01 -17.79
C GLU A 359 6.38 13.73 -16.84
N GLU A 360 5.63 14.76 -16.39
CA GLU A 360 4.43 14.60 -15.56
C GLU A 360 3.38 13.75 -16.27
N VAL A 361 3.18 13.98 -17.58
CA VAL A 361 2.24 13.20 -18.41
C VAL A 361 2.70 11.75 -18.51
N ALA A 362 3.95 11.49 -18.91
CA ALA A 362 4.47 10.14 -19.09
C ALA A 362 4.39 9.29 -17.80
N LYS A 363 4.78 9.87 -16.65
CA LYS A 363 4.63 9.23 -15.33
C LYS A 363 3.18 8.83 -15.07
N ALA A 364 2.26 9.77 -15.28
CA ALA A 364 0.86 9.58 -14.95
C ALA A 364 0.21 8.52 -15.84
N LEU A 365 0.50 8.53 -17.15
CA LEU A 365 0.01 7.52 -18.09
C LEU A 365 0.55 6.12 -17.73
N ILE A 366 1.87 5.98 -17.50
CA ILE A 366 2.48 4.70 -17.13
C ILE A 366 1.89 4.15 -15.83
N ALA A 367 1.77 4.97 -14.78
CA ALA A 367 1.16 4.56 -13.53
C ALA A 367 -0.29 4.08 -13.74
N VAL A 368 -1.05 4.74 -14.63
CA VAL A 368 -2.41 4.36 -14.98
C VAL A 368 -2.49 3.09 -15.85
N THR A 369 -1.48 2.72 -16.63
CA THR A 369 -1.51 1.43 -17.36
C THR A 369 -1.64 0.19 -16.45
N GLY A 370 -1.27 0.32 -15.17
CA GLY A 370 -1.38 -0.72 -14.14
C GLY A 370 -2.70 -0.75 -13.34
N VAL A 371 -3.65 0.16 -13.59
CA VAL A 371 -4.93 0.21 -12.83
C VAL A 371 -5.93 -0.83 -13.31
N LYS A 372 -6.96 -1.09 -12.50
CA LYS A 372 -7.99 -2.10 -12.80
C LYS A 372 -9.14 -1.59 -13.67
N ASP A 373 -9.41 -0.29 -13.68
CA ASP A 373 -10.42 0.26 -14.60
C ASP A 373 -9.88 0.27 -16.03
N GLU A 374 -10.40 -0.63 -16.85
CA GLU A 374 -9.98 -0.83 -18.23
C GLU A 374 -10.14 0.42 -19.11
N ARG A 375 -11.00 1.39 -18.76
CA ARG A 375 -11.13 2.63 -19.56
C ARG A 375 -9.89 3.49 -19.39
N TYR A 376 -9.56 3.83 -18.16
CA TYR A 376 -8.35 4.59 -17.82
C TYR A 376 -7.08 3.87 -18.30
N LYS A 377 -6.99 2.55 -18.08
CA LYS A 377 -5.86 1.73 -18.52
C LYS A 377 -5.68 1.70 -20.04
N ASN A 378 -6.76 1.59 -20.82
CA ASN A 378 -6.66 1.55 -22.29
C ASN A 378 -6.41 2.94 -22.88
N ALA A 379 -7.09 3.99 -22.39
CA ALA A 379 -6.82 5.37 -22.78
C ALA A 379 -5.38 5.78 -22.46
N ALA A 380 -4.85 5.40 -21.29
CA ALA A 380 -3.47 5.68 -20.92
C ALA A 380 -2.47 4.97 -21.83
N LYS A 381 -2.74 3.72 -22.26
CA LYS A 381 -1.91 3.02 -23.24
C LYS A 381 -1.92 3.68 -24.61
N GLU A 382 -3.10 4.11 -25.08
CA GLU A 382 -3.23 4.81 -26.36
C GLU A 382 -2.45 6.12 -26.38
N LEU A 383 -2.65 6.97 -25.36
CA LEU A 383 -1.92 8.25 -25.23
C LEU A 383 -0.42 8.04 -25.06
N LEU A 384 0.01 6.99 -24.34
CA LEU A 384 1.41 6.66 -24.14
C LEU A 384 2.09 6.19 -25.44
N GLU A 385 1.42 5.37 -26.25
CA GLU A 385 1.92 4.99 -27.58
C GLU A 385 2.04 6.19 -28.52
N LEU A 386 1.09 7.14 -28.45
CA LEU A 386 1.16 8.40 -29.20
C LEU A 386 2.33 9.28 -28.72
N GLN A 387 2.60 9.32 -27.41
CA GLN A 387 3.71 10.05 -26.80
C GLN A 387 5.06 9.46 -27.23
N TYR A 388 5.21 8.15 -27.15
CA TYR A 388 6.38 7.43 -27.65
C TYR A 388 6.59 7.62 -29.16
N ALA A 389 5.51 7.55 -29.97
CA ALA A 389 5.57 7.85 -31.39
C ALA A 389 5.85 9.35 -31.68
N GLY A 390 5.63 10.24 -30.73
CA GLY A 390 6.11 11.63 -30.75
C GLY A 390 7.63 11.70 -30.59
N TRP A 391 8.15 11.07 -29.53
CA TRP A 391 9.60 11.02 -29.26
C TRP A 391 10.41 10.35 -30.38
N ASP A 392 9.83 9.38 -31.09
CA ASP A 392 10.43 8.78 -32.30
C ASP A 392 10.46 9.74 -33.50
N ARG A 393 9.45 10.61 -33.65
CA ARG A 393 9.23 11.47 -34.84
C ARG A 393 10.24 12.61 -34.97
N ASP A 394 10.85 13.05 -33.87
CA ASP A 394 11.81 14.17 -33.83
C ASP A 394 13.20 13.86 -34.43
N ARG A 395 13.38 12.64 -34.97
CA ARG A 395 14.56 12.19 -35.76
C ARG A 395 15.90 12.32 -35.05
N HIS A 396 15.93 12.03 -33.76
CA HIS A 396 17.19 11.88 -33.03
C HIS A 396 17.97 10.66 -33.53
N GLU A 397 19.28 10.80 -33.75
CA GLU A 397 20.16 9.68 -34.14
C GLU A 397 20.12 8.54 -33.10
N HIS A 398 19.85 8.89 -31.83
CA HIS A 398 19.64 7.97 -30.72
C HIS A 398 18.38 8.37 -29.92
N PRO A 399 17.19 7.84 -30.25
CA PRO A 399 15.94 8.19 -29.57
C PRO A 399 15.97 7.92 -28.06
N SER A 400 16.59 6.81 -27.64
CA SER A 400 16.79 6.50 -26.22
C SER A 400 17.61 7.58 -25.48
N ASP A 401 18.63 8.16 -26.11
CA ASP A 401 19.45 9.22 -25.49
C ASP A 401 18.67 10.53 -25.34
N TYR A 402 17.73 10.80 -26.26
CA TYR A 402 16.83 11.93 -26.15
C TYR A 402 15.87 11.74 -24.99
N VAL A 403 15.13 10.62 -24.95
CA VAL A 403 14.17 10.32 -23.87
C VAL A 403 14.85 10.29 -22.50
N PHE A 404 16.06 9.74 -22.39
CA PHE A 404 16.84 9.74 -21.15
C PHE A 404 17.19 11.16 -20.66
N LYS A 405 17.49 12.10 -21.57
CA LYS A 405 17.75 13.51 -21.24
C LYS A 405 16.49 14.31 -20.97
N LEU A 406 15.43 14.05 -21.74
CA LEU A 406 14.10 14.65 -21.58
C LEU A 406 13.54 14.38 -20.18
N LEU A 407 13.71 13.16 -19.69
CA LEU A 407 13.34 12.72 -18.35
C LEU A 407 14.38 13.10 -17.26
N GLY A 408 15.36 13.94 -17.60
CA GLY A 408 16.38 14.45 -16.66
C GLY A 408 17.32 13.40 -16.07
N LEU A 409 17.31 12.15 -16.55
CA LEU A 409 18.13 11.05 -16.01
C LEU A 409 19.64 11.27 -16.22
N ASN A 410 20.00 12.15 -17.15
CA ASN A 410 21.38 12.59 -17.37
C ASN A 410 21.93 13.48 -16.23
N ASN A 411 21.08 14.01 -15.35
CA ASN A 411 21.46 14.93 -14.29
C ASN A 411 21.83 14.17 -13.00
N LEU A 412 23.08 13.72 -12.91
CA LEU A 412 23.64 13.24 -11.63
C LEU A 412 23.65 14.40 -10.63
N SER A 413 23.17 14.15 -9.41
CA SER A 413 22.97 15.19 -8.37
C SER A 413 24.27 15.86 -7.96
N SER A 414 25.41 15.20 -8.12
CA SER A 414 26.72 15.70 -7.67
C SER A 414 27.89 15.40 -8.62
N GLY A 415 27.73 14.42 -9.53
CA GLY A 415 28.84 13.94 -10.37
C GLY A 415 29.99 13.30 -9.58
N PRO A 416 31.04 12.80 -10.25
CA PRO A 416 32.07 11.96 -9.62
C PRO A 416 33.05 12.68 -8.69
N ASN A 417 32.96 14.02 -8.55
CA ASN A 417 33.95 14.86 -7.84
C ASN A 417 33.42 15.52 -6.55
N HIS A 418 32.22 15.16 -6.09
CA HIS A 418 31.57 15.79 -4.93
C HIS A 418 31.48 14.86 -3.71
N VAL A 419 31.07 15.43 -2.57
CA VAL A 419 31.14 14.81 -1.23
C VAL A 419 30.05 13.75 -0.99
N ARG A 420 29.13 13.53 -1.94
CA ARG A 420 28.09 12.50 -1.85
C ARG A 420 28.69 11.14 -2.23
N THR A 421 28.33 10.08 -1.49
CA THR A 421 28.79 8.72 -1.78
C THR A 421 28.26 8.22 -3.11
N ALA A 422 29.10 7.53 -3.90
CA ALA A 422 28.75 7.01 -5.22
C ALA A 422 27.47 6.14 -5.22
N ILE A 423 27.24 5.38 -4.14
CA ILE A 423 26.02 4.59 -3.92
C ILE A 423 24.76 5.49 -4.00
N GLY A 424 24.80 6.68 -3.40
CA GLY A 424 23.66 7.61 -3.38
C GLY A 424 23.38 8.29 -4.71
N GLU A 425 24.36 8.35 -5.62
CA GLU A 425 24.15 8.79 -7.01
C GLU A 425 23.58 7.66 -7.86
N ALA A 426 24.01 6.40 -7.64
CA ALA A 426 23.41 5.23 -8.25
C ALA A 426 21.95 5.03 -7.80
N GLU A 427 21.66 5.15 -6.49
CA GLU A 427 20.30 5.16 -5.95
C GLU A 427 19.45 6.28 -6.57
N SER A 428 20.01 7.50 -6.67
CA SER A 428 19.34 8.65 -7.28
C SER A 428 19.02 8.48 -8.77
N LEU A 429 19.64 7.50 -9.44
CA LEU A 429 19.37 7.16 -10.84
C LEU A 429 18.45 5.94 -10.96
N PHE A 430 18.82 4.80 -10.38
CA PHE A 430 18.09 3.53 -10.54
C PHE A 430 16.76 3.48 -9.76
N TYR A 431 16.63 4.24 -8.67
CA TYR A 431 15.35 4.41 -7.98
C TYR A 431 14.61 5.70 -8.38
N ASN A 432 15.09 6.42 -9.40
CA ASN A 432 14.34 7.54 -9.96
C ASN A 432 13.06 7.05 -10.64
N PRO A 433 11.87 7.58 -10.32
CA PRO A 433 10.62 7.22 -11.03
C PRO A 433 10.72 7.40 -12.55
N ASN A 434 11.53 8.34 -13.04
CA ASN A 434 11.81 8.54 -14.46
C ASN A 434 12.54 7.37 -15.12
N PHE A 435 13.33 6.60 -14.36
CA PHE A 435 14.04 5.44 -14.90
C PHE A 435 13.06 4.39 -15.39
N LYS A 436 11.93 4.22 -14.69
CA LYS A 436 10.84 3.33 -15.11
C LYS A 436 10.13 3.82 -16.37
N VAL A 437 9.97 5.14 -16.54
CA VAL A 437 9.41 5.73 -17.77
C VAL A 437 10.29 5.41 -18.98
N TRP A 438 11.60 5.54 -18.82
CA TRP A 438 12.58 5.20 -19.86
C TRP A 438 12.69 3.68 -20.11
N GLU A 439 12.62 2.84 -19.08
CA GLU A 439 12.59 1.38 -19.22
C GLU A 439 11.38 0.91 -20.06
N GLU A 440 10.18 1.46 -19.84
CA GLU A 440 9.01 1.11 -20.66
C GLU A 440 9.12 1.60 -22.11
N TYR A 441 9.73 2.77 -22.35
CA TYR A 441 10.06 3.22 -23.70
C TYR A 441 11.06 2.28 -24.39
N LEU A 442 12.08 1.81 -23.66
CA LEU A 442 13.04 0.83 -24.17
C LEU A 442 12.38 -0.52 -24.48
N ASN A 443 11.51 -1.04 -23.61
CA ASN A 443 10.72 -2.24 -23.85
C ASN A 443 9.96 -2.13 -25.19
N ARG A 444 9.38 -0.96 -25.49
CA ARG A 444 8.68 -0.75 -26.77
C ARG A 444 9.62 -0.82 -27.97
N ILE A 445 10.73 -0.08 -27.99
CA ILE A 445 11.60 0.01 -29.19
C ILE A 445 12.44 -1.25 -29.44
N THR A 446 12.61 -2.12 -28.44
CA THR A 446 13.29 -3.42 -28.51
C THR A 446 12.34 -4.61 -28.64
N GLY A 447 11.02 -4.38 -28.75
CA GLY A 447 10.02 -5.45 -28.79
C GLY A 447 9.90 -6.27 -27.50
N GLY A 448 10.48 -5.82 -26.39
CA GLY A 448 10.39 -6.42 -25.06
C GLY A 448 11.42 -7.51 -24.78
N ASP A 449 12.45 -7.68 -25.61
CA ASP A 449 13.56 -8.58 -25.29
C ASP A 449 14.44 -8.00 -24.18
N SER A 450 14.54 -8.71 -23.05
CA SER A 450 15.26 -8.21 -21.88
C SER A 450 16.78 -8.06 -22.08
N GLU A 451 17.39 -8.81 -23.00
CA GLU A 451 18.81 -8.65 -23.32
C GLU A 451 19.02 -7.42 -24.20
N GLU A 452 18.15 -7.19 -25.19
CA GLU A 452 18.18 -5.98 -26.03
C GLU A 452 17.91 -4.71 -25.22
N VAL A 453 16.94 -4.73 -24.29
CA VAL A 453 16.65 -3.62 -23.36
C VAL A 453 17.90 -3.26 -22.56
N ILE A 454 18.54 -4.24 -21.91
CA ILE A 454 19.73 -4.01 -21.08
C ILE A 454 20.92 -3.55 -21.94
N ALA A 455 21.06 -4.08 -23.16
CA ALA A 455 22.08 -3.64 -24.11
C ALA A 455 21.88 -2.17 -24.53
N GLU A 456 20.66 -1.75 -24.85
CA GLU A 456 20.37 -0.35 -25.22
C GLU A 456 20.46 0.59 -24.01
N MET A 457 20.04 0.15 -22.82
CA MET A 457 20.28 0.89 -21.57
C MET A 457 21.77 1.21 -21.40
N LYS A 458 22.64 0.19 -21.57
CA LYS A 458 24.09 0.36 -21.47
C LYS A 458 24.64 1.27 -22.57
N LYS A 459 24.18 1.12 -23.82
CA LYS A 459 24.57 1.99 -24.94
C LYS A 459 24.24 3.45 -24.65
N THR A 460 23.00 3.76 -24.23
CA THR A 460 22.60 5.12 -23.87
C THR A 460 23.40 5.67 -22.69
N MET A 461 23.55 4.91 -21.59
CA MET A 461 24.32 5.40 -20.44
C MET A 461 25.81 5.62 -20.79
N LEU A 462 26.39 4.79 -21.67
CA LEU A 462 27.73 5.00 -22.23
C LEU A 462 27.83 6.29 -23.06
N ARG A 463 26.84 6.58 -23.92
CA ARG A 463 26.80 7.79 -24.76
C ARG A 463 26.54 9.06 -23.95
N VAL A 464 25.67 8.99 -22.93
CA VAL A 464 25.25 10.15 -22.12
C VAL A 464 26.27 10.51 -21.03
N HIS A 465 26.78 9.53 -20.28
CA HIS A 465 27.67 9.77 -19.14
C HIS A 465 29.15 9.48 -19.43
N GLY A 466 29.45 8.71 -20.48
CA GLY A 466 30.79 8.22 -20.76
C GLY A 466 31.17 7.03 -19.87
N LYS A 467 32.09 6.20 -20.37
CA LYS A 467 32.50 4.94 -19.73
C LYS A 467 32.92 5.10 -18.26
N GLY A 468 33.75 6.09 -17.93
CA GLY A 468 34.29 6.24 -16.57
C GLY A 468 33.22 6.53 -15.51
N VAL A 469 32.17 7.29 -15.86
CA VAL A 469 31.05 7.57 -14.96
C VAL A 469 30.11 6.38 -14.87
N LEU A 470 29.88 5.66 -15.98
CA LEU A 470 29.08 4.43 -15.96
C LEU A 470 29.75 3.33 -15.11
N ASP A 471 31.02 3.03 -15.33
CA ASP A 471 31.75 2.03 -14.55
C ASP A 471 31.69 2.36 -13.06
N TRP A 472 31.89 3.64 -12.68
CA TRP A 472 31.77 4.14 -11.31
C TRP A 472 30.37 3.96 -10.69
N LEU A 473 29.30 4.28 -11.43
CA LEU A 473 27.92 4.07 -10.96
C LEU A 473 27.59 2.58 -10.79
N LEU A 474 28.05 1.73 -11.72
CA LEU A 474 27.81 0.29 -11.66
C LEU A 474 28.60 -0.37 -10.52
N ASP A 475 29.87 -0.01 -10.33
CA ASP A 475 30.68 -0.48 -9.20
C ASP A 475 30.01 -0.12 -7.87
N ALA A 476 29.59 1.14 -7.70
CA ALA A 476 28.90 1.58 -6.49
C ALA A 476 27.55 0.88 -6.26
N ALA A 477 26.75 0.68 -7.32
CA ALA A 477 25.51 -0.07 -7.24
C ALA A 477 25.73 -1.53 -6.81
N ILE A 478 26.75 -2.18 -7.34
CA ILE A 478 27.14 -3.56 -6.99
C ILE A 478 27.63 -3.63 -5.53
N GLU A 479 28.43 -2.67 -5.07
CA GLU A 479 28.88 -2.57 -3.67
C GLU A 479 27.72 -2.34 -2.69
N GLY A 480 26.72 -1.54 -3.07
CA GLY A 480 25.48 -1.35 -2.29
C GLY A 480 24.61 -2.61 -2.18
N GLY A 481 24.74 -3.53 -3.14
CA GLY A 481 24.06 -4.83 -3.14
C GLY A 481 22.55 -4.74 -3.38
N GLY A 482 21.83 -5.77 -2.94
CA GLY A 482 20.38 -5.90 -3.14
C GLY A 482 19.97 -5.96 -4.63
N SER A 483 18.71 -5.62 -4.91
CA SER A 483 18.16 -5.66 -6.27
C SER A 483 18.84 -4.68 -7.23
N MET A 484 19.29 -3.52 -6.73
CA MET A 484 20.06 -2.56 -7.51
C MET A 484 21.42 -3.13 -7.91
N GLY A 485 22.14 -3.77 -6.99
CA GLY A 485 23.43 -4.43 -7.29
C GLY A 485 23.29 -5.60 -8.26
N GLU A 486 22.25 -6.42 -8.13
CA GLU A 486 21.94 -7.48 -9.09
C GLU A 486 21.64 -6.94 -10.50
N PHE A 487 20.87 -5.86 -10.59
CA PHE A 487 20.58 -5.19 -11.85
C PHE A 487 21.83 -4.56 -12.48
N ALA A 488 22.63 -3.84 -11.69
CA ALA A 488 23.89 -3.25 -12.14
C ALA A 488 24.92 -4.30 -12.59
N ALA A 489 24.95 -5.47 -11.95
CA ALA A 489 25.79 -6.59 -12.40
C ALA A 489 25.37 -7.13 -13.77
N LYS A 490 24.05 -7.29 -14.02
CA LYS A 490 23.52 -7.67 -15.35
C LYS A 490 23.84 -6.61 -16.39
N LEU A 491 23.59 -5.34 -16.08
CA LEU A 491 23.88 -4.21 -16.95
C LEU A 491 25.38 -4.16 -17.29
N ARG A 492 26.28 -4.37 -16.33
CA ARG A 492 27.73 -4.46 -16.58
C ARG A 492 28.08 -5.63 -17.51
N ALA A 493 27.49 -6.80 -17.31
CA ALA A 493 27.77 -8.02 -18.08
C ALA A 493 27.21 -7.99 -19.52
N ALA A 494 26.18 -7.19 -19.79
CA ALA A 494 25.53 -7.12 -21.09
C ALA A 494 26.52 -6.80 -22.24
N GLN A 495 26.44 -7.57 -23.32
CA GLN A 495 27.25 -7.33 -24.50
C GLN A 495 26.70 -6.12 -25.27
N VAL A 496 27.62 -5.28 -25.75
CA VAL A 496 27.31 -4.15 -26.61
C VAL A 496 28.12 -4.35 -27.88
N GLU A 497 27.45 -4.74 -28.96
CA GLU A 497 28.04 -4.69 -30.29
C GLU A 497 28.38 -3.22 -30.62
N GLN A 498 29.56 -3.02 -31.21
CA GLN A 498 30.17 -1.71 -31.47
C GLN A 498 29.66 -1.07 -32.76
#